data_AF-A0AAU7C9R0-F1
#
_entry.id   AF-A0AAU7C9R0-F1
#
_cell.length_a   1.000
_cell.length_b   1.000
_cell.length_c   1.000
_cell.angle_alpha   90.00
_cell.angle_beta   90.00
_cell.angle_gamma   90.00
#
_symmetry.space_group_name_H-M   'P 1'
#
loop_
_entity.id
_entity.type
_entity.pdbx_description
1 polymer ?
#
loop_
_entity_poly.entity_id
_entity_poly.type
_entity_poly.pdbx_seq_one_letter_code
_entity_poly.pdbx_strand_id
1 'polypeptide(L)'
;MYREAAAALGASSLPEFQDPAFSRFVDLTLLRQAIERNDASQAADIALQLADGERVLLRENKILSAALALRLAASIAVDTNDRATLQRLVKAAKSVGDEALASQVETVAKLGMATRDEGQDLKLSLRTTTPDQLAFLQSVLRQADVSRRSSDLEVLGKLELFVKGLTDLPEEQKTFLTSRIAKAKQEVPESSDKLGQALRKLNASSRFAPFGNWQSTYIDPNGNYVNAAVTLNGASGAYYLPDGSVGQLFNISQGFPPANPGVPVSSNGLYGRWQLGGTQGWFYWAMTGPNRFQGSWGFGNFGSPMVNRWWGTLSGGGGGGGGPVPVPVPVPFPG
;
A
#
# COMPACT_ATOMS: atom_id res chain seq x y z
N MET A 1 -4.92 -10.78 28.48
CA MET A 1 -3.60 -10.56 27.83
C MET A 1 -3.67 -10.32 26.32
N TYR A 2 -4.66 -10.80 25.55
CA TYR A 2 -4.74 -10.53 24.10
C TYR A 2 -5.18 -9.11 23.68
N ARG A 3 -5.70 -8.27 24.58
CA ARG A 3 -6.12 -6.89 24.26
C ARG A 3 -4.96 -5.88 24.24
N GLU A 4 -3.84 -6.14 24.91
CA GLU A 4 -2.67 -5.24 24.90
C GLU A 4 -1.80 -5.42 23.64
N ALA A 5 -1.70 -6.64 23.12
CA ALA A 5 -0.96 -6.90 21.87
C ALA A 5 -1.63 -6.25 20.65
N ALA A 6 -2.97 -6.17 20.62
CA ALA A 6 -3.70 -5.46 19.57
C ALA A 6 -3.52 -3.93 19.63
N ALA A 7 -3.32 -3.36 20.83
CA ALA A 7 -3.07 -1.93 21.01
C ALA A 7 -1.65 -1.54 20.55
N ALA A 8 -0.66 -2.43 20.70
CA ALA A 8 0.72 -2.19 20.24
C ALA A 8 0.87 -2.25 18.70
N LEU A 9 -0.01 -2.98 18.00
CA LEU A 9 0.01 -3.09 16.53
C LEU A 9 -0.59 -1.88 15.80
N GLY A 10 -1.30 -1.00 16.50
CA GLY A 10 -1.90 0.22 15.93
C GLY A 10 -1.00 1.46 15.99
N ALA A 11 0.15 1.40 16.67
CA ALA A 11 0.94 2.58 17.04
C ALA A 11 2.10 2.90 16.08
N SER A 12 2.11 2.38 14.86
CA SER A 12 3.05 2.83 13.82
C SER A 12 2.55 4.13 13.17
N SER A 13 2.19 5.11 13.98
CA SER A 13 2.16 6.50 13.53
C SER A 13 3.58 7.02 13.67
N LEU A 14 4.23 7.40 12.56
CA LEU A 14 5.52 8.08 12.67
C LEU A 14 5.31 9.29 13.60
N PRO A 15 6.23 9.60 14.52
CA PRO A 15 6.03 10.63 15.55
C PRO A 15 5.62 12.00 14.96
N GLU A 16 6.01 12.27 13.72
CA GLU A 16 5.63 13.45 12.95
C GLU A 16 4.13 13.54 12.59
N PHE A 17 3.38 12.42 12.64
CA PHE A 17 1.93 12.39 12.40
C PHE A 17 1.09 12.50 13.68
N GLN A 18 1.73 12.50 14.85
CA GLN A 18 1.00 12.60 16.10
C GLN A 18 0.77 14.06 16.45
N ASP A 19 -0.51 14.45 16.44
CA ASP A 19 -0.97 15.64 17.13
C ASP A 19 -1.82 15.18 18.34
N PRO A 20 -1.25 15.17 19.56
CA PRO A 20 -1.92 14.64 20.74
C PRO A 20 -3.29 15.27 21.01
N ALA A 21 -3.48 16.55 20.65
CA ALA A 21 -4.77 17.21 20.85
C ALA A 21 -5.83 16.71 19.85
N PHE A 22 -5.42 16.36 18.63
CA PHE A 22 -6.30 15.82 17.58
C PHE A 22 -6.55 14.32 17.71
N SER A 23 -5.72 13.61 18.47
CA SER A 23 -5.80 12.14 18.60
C SER A 23 -7.14 11.64 19.17
N ARG A 24 -7.89 12.49 19.88
CA ARG A 24 -9.23 12.18 20.38
C ARG A 24 -10.35 12.38 19.36
N PHE A 25 -10.08 13.14 18.29
CA PHE A 25 -11.06 13.48 17.26
C PHE A 25 -10.90 12.61 16.02
N VAL A 26 -9.65 12.39 15.60
CA VAL A 26 -9.36 11.79 14.30
C VAL A 26 -8.18 10.82 14.39
N ASP A 27 -8.30 9.69 13.68
CA ASP A 27 -7.18 8.82 13.37
C ASP A 27 -6.83 8.95 11.88
N LEU A 28 -5.73 9.65 11.58
CA LEU A 28 -5.25 9.84 10.21
C LEU A 28 -4.79 8.53 9.55
N THR A 29 -4.54 7.48 10.33
CA THR A 29 -4.27 6.14 9.81
C THR A 29 -5.50 5.58 9.11
N LEU A 30 -6.70 5.83 9.66
CA LEU A 30 -7.96 5.44 9.03
C LEU A 30 -8.19 6.22 7.75
N LEU A 31 -7.80 7.51 7.70
CA LEU A 31 -7.93 8.31 6.47
C LEU A 31 -7.06 7.72 5.37
N ARG A 32 -5.82 7.34 5.71
CA ARG A 32 -4.93 6.64 4.77
C ARG A 32 -5.56 5.36 4.25
N GLN A 33 -6.09 4.51 5.13
CA GLN A 33 -6.74 3.26 4.74
C GLN A 33 -7.95 3.51 3.82
N ALA A 34 -8.76 4.53 4.11
CA ALA A 34 -9.89 4.91 3.27
C ALA A 34 -9.43 5.33 1.86
N ILE A 35 -8.35 6.13 1.76
CA ILE A 35 -7.74 6.52 0.47
C ILE A 35 -7.23 5.28 -0.29
N GLU A 36 -6.51 4.39 0.38
CA GLU A 36 -5.95 3.17 -0.21
C GLU A 36 -7.05 2.23 -0.75
N ARG A 37 -8.19 2.17 -0.06
CA ARG A 37 -9.36 1.34 -0.43
C ARG A 37 -10.33 2.03 -1.39
N ASN A 38 -10.11 3.30 -1.72
CA ASN A 38 -11.12 4.15 -2.37
C ASN A 38 -12.47 4.18 -1.63
N ASP A 39 -12.45 4.14 -0.29
CA ASP A 39 -13.67 4.23 0.51
C ASP A 39 -14.05 5.70 0.73
N ALA A 40 -14.90 6.22 -0.16
CA ALA A 40 -15.36 7.59 -0.12
C ALA A 40 -16.10 7.93 1.19
N SER A 41 -16.99 7.04 1.64
CA SER A 41 -17.79 7.26 2.83
C SER A 41 -16.91 7.33 4.07
N GLN A 42 -15.98 6.39 4.23
CA GLN A 42 -15.05 6.40 5.36
C GLN A 42 -14.14 7.64 5.32
N ALA A 43 -13.63 8.02 4.14
CA ALA A 43 -12.83 9.23 4.00
C ALA A 43 -13.62 10.49 4.38
N ALA A 44 -14.89 10.58 4.01
CA ALA A 44 -15.78 11.68 4.36
C ALA A 44 -16.03 11.75 5.88
N ASP A 45 -16.32 10.62 6.51
CA ASP A 45 -16.55 10.57 7.96
C ASP A 45 -15.33 11.08 8.74
N ILE A 46 -14.13 10.67 8.33
CA ILE A 46 -12.88 11.06 8.97
C ILE A 46 -12.57 12.55 8.70
N ALA A 47 -12.85 13.04 7.49
CA ALA A 47 -12.71 14.46 7.17
C ALA A 47 -13.66 15.33 8.01
N LEU A 48 -14.89 14.86 8.29
CA LEU A 48 -15.84 15.56 9.15
C LEU A 48 -15.43 15.54 10.62
N GLN A 49 -14.89 14.42 11.10
CA GLN A 49 -14.31 14.33 12.45
C GLN A 49 -13.13 15.30 12.61
N LEU A 50 -12.27 15.39 11.59
CA LEU A 50 -11.19 16.37 11.56
C LEU A 50 -11.74 17.81 11.59
N ALA A 51 -12.78 18.12 10.82
CA ALA A 51 -13.44 19.43 10.84
C ALA A 51 -13.98 19.80 12.24
N ASP A 52 -14.61 18.84 12.93
CA ASP A 52 -15.08 19.08 14.30
C ASP A 52 -13.91 19.29 15.27
N GLY A 53 -12.83 18.52 15.12
CA GLY A 53 -11.60 18.71 15.88
C GLY A 53 -11.00 20.11 15.70
N GLU A 54 -10.92 20.60 14.46
CA GLU A 54 -10.42 21.96 14.16
C GLU A 54 -11.32 23.05 14.74
N ARG A 55 -12.64 22.86 14.64
CA ARG A 55 -13.64 23.77 15.22
C ARG A 55 -13.52 23.83 16.74
N VAL A 56 -13.33 22.71 17.42
CA VAL A 56 -13.24 22.65 18.90
C VAL A 56 -11.89 23.15 19.40
N LEU A 57 -10.80 22.85 18.69
CA LEU A 57 -9.45 23.24 19.09
C LEU A 57 -9.05 24.64 18.61
N LEU A 58 -9.87 25.28 17.77
CA LEU A 58 -9.63 26.60 17.18
C LEU A 58 -8.28 26.71 16.46
N ARG A 59 -7.82 25.62 15.85
CA ARG A 59 -6.61 25.56 15.03
C ARG A 59 -6.68 24.41 14.04
N GLU A 60 -5.91 24.50 12.96
CA GLU A 60 -5.78 23.42 12.00
C GLU A 60 -4.90 22.28 12.53
N ASN A 61 -5.10 21.07 12.00
CA ASN A 61 -4.17 19.97 12.21
C ASN A 61 -2.86 20.24 11.44
N LYS A 62 -1.72 19.92 12.06
CA LYS A 62 -0.37 20.25 11.52
C LYS A 62 -0.06 19.57 10.19
N ILE A 63 -0.70 18.44 9.88
CA ILE A 63 -0.39 17.61 8.72
C ILE A 63 -1.36 17.87 7.59
N LEU A 64 -2.66 17.90 7.91
CA LEU A 64 -3.73 17.94 6.93
C LEU A 64 -4.90 18.73 7.53
N SER A 65 -5.30 19.85 6.90
CA SER A 65 -6.47 20.59 7.35
C SER A 65 -7.78 19.90 6.97
N ALA A 66 -8.86 20.19 7.69
CA ALA A 66 -10.18 19.61 7.41
C ALA A 66 -10.67 19.96 5.99
N ALA A 67 -10.45 21.19 5.55
CA ALA A 67 -10.81 21.63 4.20
C ALA A 67 -10.10 20.77 3.13
N LEU A 68 -8.82 20.46 3.32
CA LEU A 68 -8.06 19.59 2.41
C LEU A 68 -8.56 18.14 2.47
N ALA A 69 -8.86 17.61 3.66
CA ALA A 69 -9.42 16.27 3.81
C ALA A 69 -10.81 16.14 3.16
N LEU A 70 -11.67 17.15 3.27
CA LEU A 70 -12.99 17.16 2.64
C LEU A 70 -12.90 17.19 1.11
N ARG A 71 -11.99 18.00 0.56
CA ARG A 71 -11.71 18.02 -0.89
C ARG A 71 -11.24 16.65 -1.38
N LEU A 72 -10.36 16.00 -0.62
CA LEU A 72 -9.91 14.66 -0.94
C LEU A 72 -11.05 13.63 -0.91
N ALA A 73 -11.86 13.64 0.14
CA ALA A 73 -13.02 12.76 0.25
C ALA A 73 -14.00 12.96 -0.92
N ALA A 74 -14.25 14.21 -1.31
CA ALA A 74 -15.07 14.54 -2.48
C ALA A 74 -14.47 14.00 -3.78
N SER A 75 -13.14 14.12 -3.95
CA SER A 75 -12.44 13.53 -5.10
C SER A 75 -12.59 12.01 -5.15
N ILE A 76 -12.47 11.31 -4.02
CA ILE A 76 -12.65 9.85 -3.96
C ILE A 76 -14.10 9.48 -4.28
N ALA A 77 -15.07 10.23 -3.74
CA ALA A 77 -16.48 10.01 -4.01
C ALA A 77 -16.83 10.18 -5.49
N VAL A 78 -16.20 11.12 -6.18
CA VAL A 78 -16.34 11.30 -7.64
C VAL A 78 -15.69 10.14 -8.39
N ASP A 79 -14.48 9.76 -7.98
CA ASP A 79 -13.75 8.64 -8.59
C ASP A 79 -14.49 7.30 -8.43
N THR A 80 -15.31 7.15 -7.40
CA THR A 80 -16.10 5.94 -7.10
C THR A 80 -17.58 6.06 -7.46
N ASN A 81 -18.01 7.21 -7.98
CA ASN A 81 -19.41 7.52 -8.25
C ASN A 81 -20.32 7.36 -7.00
N ASP A 82 -19.78 7.64 -5.81
CA ASP A 82 -20.53 7.62 -4.56
C ASP A 82 -21.32 8.93 -4.37
N ARG A 83 -22.50 8.96 -5.00
CA ARG A 83 -23.41 10.11 -4.96
C ARG A 83 -23.92 10.41 -3.55
N ALA A 84 -24.11 9.38 -2.74
CA ALA A 84 -24.60 9.55 -1.37
C ALA A 84 -23.57 10.32 -0.54
N THR A 85 -22.29 9.92 -0.63
CA THR A 85 -21.20 10.62 0.04
C THR A 85 -21.03 12.06 -0.46
N LEU A 86 -21.14 12.31 -1.76
CA LEU A 86 -21.07 13.67 -2.30
C LEU A 86 -22.16 14.59 -1.72
N GLN A 87 -23.40 14.10 -1.66
CA GLN A 87 -24.50 14.88 -1.05
C GLN A 87 -24.28 15.15 0.43
N ARG A 88 -23.70 14.20 1.17
CA ARG A 88 -23.31 14.39 2.58
C ARG A 88 -22.24 15.47 2.72
N LEU A 89 -21.22 15.45 1.87
CA LEU A 89 -20.14 16.44 1.86
C LEU A 89 -20.64 17.85 1.52
N VAL A 90 -21.55 17.99 0.54
CA VAL A 90 -22.20 19.28 0.22
C VAL A 90 -22.96 19.83 1.43
N LYS A 91 -23.78 18.99 2.08
CA LYS A 91 -24.55 19.40 3.27
C LYS A 91 -23.62 19.83 4.40
N ALA A 92 -22.55 19.09 4.63
CA ALA A 92 -21.57 19.42 5.65
C ALA A 92 -20.85 20.74 5.35
N ALA A 93 -20.37 20.96 4.13
CA ALA A 93 -19.72 22.20 3.73
C ALA A 93 -20.63 23.43 3.95
N LYS A 94 -21.91 23.32 3.58
CA LYS A 94 -22.92 24.36 3.85
C LYS A 94 -23.15 24.60 5.35
N SER A 95 -23.19 23.54 6.15
CA SER A 95 -23.39 23.66 7.61
C SER A 95 -22.23 24.37 8.33
N VAL A 96 -21.03 24.33 7.75
CA VAL A 96 -19.83 25.02 8.27
C VAL A 96 -19.67 26.43 7.66
N GLY A 97 -20.52 26.80 6.70
CA GLY A 97 -20.46 28.11 6.03
C GLY A 97 -19.38 28.23 4.95
N ASP A 98 -18.80 27.12 4.49
CA ASP A 98 -17.81 27.11 3.41
C ASP A 98 -18.51 26.97 2.05
N GLU A 99 -19.10 28.07 1.59
CA GLU A 99 -19.83 28.14 0.31
C GLU A 99 -18.93 27.83 -0.90
N ALA A 100 -17.63 28.14 -0.79
CA ALA A 100 -16.67 27.84 -1.84
C ALA A 100 -16.45 26.33 -1.99
N LEU A 101 -16.26 25.62 -0.87
CA LEU A 101 -16.16 24.16 -0.87
C LEU A 101 -17.48 23.52 -1.29
N ALA A 102 -18.63 23.99 -0.78
CA ALA A 102 -19.93 23.47 -1.15
C ALA A 102 -20.17 23.57 -2.67
N SER A 103 -19.90 24.74 -3.26
CA SER A 103 -20.00 24.98 -4.71
C SER A 103 -19.04 24.11 -5.52
N GLN A 104 -17.80 23.94 -5.05
CA GLN A 104 -16.84 23.03 -5.67
C GLN A 104 -17.36 21.59 -5.66
N VAL A 105 -17.76 21.05 -4.50
CA VAL A 105 -18.25 19.66 -4.40
C VAL A 105 -19.52 19.47 -5.22
N GLU A 106 -20.45 20.44 -5.25
CA GLU A 106 -21.63 20.39 -6.12
C GLU A 106 -21.26 20.36 -7.60
N THR A 107 -20.28 21.16 -8.03
CA THR A 107 -19.80 21.20 -9.41
C THR A 107 -19.20 19.85 -9.79
N VAL A 108 -18.33 19.30 -8.95
CA VAL A 108 -17.72 17.99 -9.22
C VAL A 108 -18.77 16.88 -9.18
N ALA A 109 -19.77 16.95 -8.30
CA ALA A 109 -20.88 16.00 -8.30
C ALA A 109 -21.70 16.06 -9.61
N LYS A 110 -22.00 17.27 -10.12
CA LYS A 110 -22.69 17.45 -11.41
C LYS A 110 -21.88 16.92 -12.58
N LEU A 111 -20.58 17.23 -12.62
CA LEU A 111 -19.67 16.80 -13.70
C LEU A 111 -19.44 15.29 -13.68
N GLY A 112 -19.20 14.70 -12.50
CA GLY A 112 -18.96 13.27 -12.34
C GLY A 112 -20.17 12.41 -12.73
N MET A 113 -21.39 12.95 -12.60
CA MET A 113 -22.60 12.29 -13.09
C MET A 113 -22.73 12.27 -14.62
N ALA A 114 -22.07 13.20 -15.32
CA ALA A 114 -22.22 13.37 -16.77
C ALA A 114 -21.09 12.72 -17.61
N THR A 115 -19.95 12.37 -17.00
CA THR A 115 -18.71 12.06 -17.75
C THR A 115 -18.28 10.58 -17.75
N ARG A 116 -19.07 9.65 -17.20
CA ARG A 116 -18.72 8.22 -17.18
C ARG A 116 -19.59 7.31 -18.05
N ASP A 117 -20.11 7.84 -19.16
CA ASP A 117 -20.61 6.99 -20.24
C ASP A 117 -19.41 6.35 -21.00
N GLU A 118 -19.22 5.06 -20.75
CA GLU A 118 -18.89 4.00 -21.73
C GLU A 118 -17.52 3.93 -22.45
N GLY A 119 -16.60 4.88 -22.27
CA GLY A 119 -15.50 5.03 -23.25
C GLY A 119 -14.17 4.27 -23.08
N GLN A 120 -13.68 3.92 -21.88
CA GLN A 120 -12.25 3.57 -21.72
C GLN A 120 -11.94 2.41 -20.78
N ASP A 121 -12.91 1.61 -20.37
CA ASP A 121 -12.56 0.36 -19.71
C ASP A 121 -11.87 -0.55 -20.72
N LEU A 122 -10.65 -0.98 -20.37
CA LEU A 122 -9.93 -1.97 -21.15
C LEU A 122 -10.88 -3.18 -21.26
N LYS A 123 -11.32 -3.50 -22.47
CA LYS A 123 -12.04 -4.74 -22.75
C LYS A 123 -11.05 -5.89 -22.61
N LEU A 124 -10.65 -6.18 -21.37
CA LEU A 124 -9.83 -7.32 -21.03
C LEU A 124 -10.62 -8.55 -21.40
N SER A 125 -10.14 -9.28 -22.42
CA SER A 125 -10.74 -10.54 -22.77
C SER A 125 -10.47 -11.51 -21.60
N LEU A 126 -11.54 -11.94 -20.92
CA LEU A 126 -11.47 -12.91 -19.81
C LEU A 126 -10.83 -14.25 -20.24
N ARG A 127 -10.73 -14.49 -21.56
CA ARG A 127 -10.08 -15.67 -22.13
C ARG A 127 -8.55 -15.59 -22.10
N THR A 128 -7.96 -14.40 -22.02
CA THR A 128 -6.51 -14.19 -22.15
C THR A 128 -5.85 -13.60 -20.91
N THR A 129 -6.63 -13.19 -19.91
CA THR A 129 -6.12 -12.58 -18.68
C THR A 129 -6.31 -13.56 -17.53
N THR A 130 -5.22 -14.00 -16.90
CA THR A 130 -5.32 -14.84 -15.70
C THR A 130 -5.79 -14.03 -14.49
N PRO A 131 -6.38 -14.65 -13.46
CA PRO A 131 -6.75 -13.95 -12.23
C PRO A 131 -5.58 -13.19 -11.58
N ASP A 132 -4.38 -13.76 -11.61
CA ASP A 132 -3.17 -13.13 -11.08
C ASP A 132 -2.76 -11.89 -11.89
N GLN A 133 -2.82 -11.98 -13.22
CA GLN A 133 -2.58 -10.83 -14.11
C GLN A 133 -3.62 -9.72 -13.88
N LEU A 134 -4.89 -10.08 -13.69
CA LEU A 134 -5.94 -9.10 -13.40
C LEU A 134 -5.70 -8.39 -12.07
N ALA A 135 -5.38 -9.13 -11.01
CA ALA A 135 -5.07 -8.58 -9.70
C ALA A 135 -3.85 -7.64 -9.78
N PHE A 136 -2.82 -8.04 -10.54
CA PHE A 136 -1.65 -7.22 -10.80
C PHE A 136 -2.02 -5.92 -11.55
N LEU A 137 -2.75 -6.00 -12.66
CA LEU A 137 -3.21 -4.83 -13.43
C LEU A 137 -3.98 -3.85 -12.55
N GLN A 138 -4.92 -4.35 -11.75
CA GLN A 138 -5.70 -3.55 -10.80
C GLN A 138 -4.82 -2.89 -9.75
N SER A 139 -3.78 -3.57 -9.26
CA SER A 139 -2.83 -3.01 -8.30
C SER A 139 -2.03 -1.84 -8.89
N VAL A 140 -1.57 -1.95 -10.14
CA VAL A 140 -0.84 -0.89 -10.84
C VAL A 140 -1.74 0.30 -11.10
N LEU A 141 -2.97 0.08 -11.58
CA LEU A 141 -3.94 1.16 -11.81
C LEU A 141 -4.27 1.89 -10.50
N ARG A 142 -4.54 1.14 -9.43
CA ARG A 142 -4.79 1.72 -8.11
C ARG A 142 -3.60 2.55 -7.63
N GLN A 143 -2.37 2.05 -7.80
CA GLN A 143 -1.17 2.79 -7.43
C GLN A 143 -1.02 4.08 -8.26
N ALA A 144 -1.33 4.04 -9.55
CA ALA A 144 -1.33 5.23 -10.41
C ALA A 144 -2.35 6.27 -9.93
N ASP A 145 -3.57 5.84 -9.60
CA ASP A 145 -4.63 6.73 -9.09
C ASP A 145 -4.30 7.34 -7.72
N VAL A 146 -3.76 6.54 -6.80
CA VAL A 146 -3.26 7.03 -5.51
C VAL A 146 -2.16 8.06 -5.73
N SER A 147 -1.20 7.77 -6.61
CA SER A 147 -0.07 8.66 -6.90
C SER A 147 -0.50 9.95 -7.58
N ARG A 148 -1.49 9.90 -8.49
CA ARG A 148 -2.12 11.08 -9.10
C ARG A 148 -2.73 11.99 -8.03
N ARG A 149 -3.52 11.43 -7.11
CA ARG A 149 -4.18 12.20 -6.04
C ARG A 149 -3.20 12.77 -5.03
N SER A 150 -2.11 12.06 -4.75
CA SER A 150 -1.02 12.56 -3.90
C SER A 150 -0.01 13.43 -4.66
N SER A 151 -0.23 13.71 -5.95
CA SER A 151 0.70 14.45 -6.80
C SER A 151 2.13 13.91 -6.76
N ASP A 152 2.27 12.59 -6.68
CA ASP A 152 3.55 11.89 -6.59
C ASP A 152 4.07 11.51 -7.98
N LEU A 153 4.56 12.53 -8.68
CA LEU A 153 5.13 12.39 -10.03
C LEU A 153 6.34 11.44 -10.06
N GLU A 154 7.09 11.35 -8.96
CA GLU A 154 8.22 10.43 -8.84
C GLU A 154 7.73 8.98 -8.87
N VAL A 155 6.72 8.63 -8.07
CA VAL A 155 6.13 7.29 -8.08
C VAL A 155 5.48 6.97 -9.42
N LEU A 156 4.77 7.93 -10.04
CA LEU A 156 4.23 7.73 -11.40
C LEU A 156 5.33 7.45 -12.42
N GLY A 157 6.47 8.15 -12.35
CA GLY A 157 7.62 7.90 -13.20
C GLY A 157 8.24 6.53 -12.98
N LYS A 158 8.41 6.11 -11.72
CA LYS A 158 8.90 4.76 -11.38
C LYS A 158 7.94 3.67 -11.84
N LEU A 159 6.64 3.88 -11.68
CA LEU A 159 5.61 2.95 -12.12
C LEU A 159 5.61 2.79 -13.65
N GLU A 160 5.80 3.89 -14.38
CA GLU A 160 5.93 3.88 -15.84
C GLU A 160 7.15 3.05 -16.30
N LEU A 161 8.33 3.27 -15.68
CA LEU A 161 9.54 2.50 -15.97
C LEU A 161 9.36 1.02 -15.61
N PHE A 162 8.72 0.73 -14.48
CA PHE A 162 8.42 -0.63 -14.04
C PHE A 162 7.54 -1.35 -15.07
N VAL A 163 6.43 -0.76 -15.50
CA VAL A 163 5.53 -1.34 -16.50
C VAL A 163 6.25 -1.59 -17.83
N LYS A 164 7.08 -0.65 -18.28
CA LYS A 164 7.90 -0.81 -19.50
C LYS A 164 8.90 -1.96 -19.41
N GLY A 165 9.40 -2.26 -18.20
CA GLY A 165 10.36 -3.34 -17.95
C GLY A 165 9.75 -4.74 -17.79
N LEU A 166 8.42 -4.87 -17.74
CA LEU A 166 7.77 -6.18 -17.59
C LEU A 166 7.88 -6.98 -18.88
N THR A 167 8.46 -8.18 -18.80
CA THR A 167 8.53 -9.13 -19.93
C THR A 167 7.30 -10.02 -20.03
N ASP A 168 6.64 -10.29 -18.89
CA ASP A 168 5.63 -11.34 -18.77
C ASP A 168 4.19 -10.84 -19.07
N LEU A 169 4.05 -9.55 -19.37
CA LEU A 169 2.78 -8.92 -19.67
C LEU A 169 2.59 -8.78 -21.20
N PRO A 170 1.42 -9.07 -21.78
CA PRO A 170 1.13 -8.77 -23.18
C PRO A 170 1.31 -7.28 -23.52
N GLU A 171 1.78 -6.96 -24.73
CA GLU A 171 2.05 -5.57 -25.17
C GLU A 171 0.81 -4.65 -25.12
N GLU A 172 -0.38 -5.20 -25.42
CA GLU A 172 -1.65 -4.48 -25.29
C GLU A 172 -1.89 -3.99 -23.86
N GLN A 173 -1.62 -4.84 -22.87
CA GLN A 173 -1.77 -4.52 -21.45
C GLN A 173 -0.71 -3.50 -21.00
N LYS A 174 0.54 -3.62 -21.46
CA LYS A 174 1.59 -2.63 -21.18
C LYS A 174 1.24 -1.26 -21.74
N THR A 175 0.75 -1.22 -22.97
CA THR A 175 0.33 0.03 -23.64
C THR A 175 -0.83 0.66 -22.89
N PHE A 176 -1.83 -0.13 -22.49
CA PHE A 176 -2.93 0.36 -21.66
C PHE A 176 -2.44 0.95 -20.34
N LEU A 177 -1.65 0.20 -19.55
CA LEU A 177 -1.12 0.69 -18.28
C LEU A 177 -0.29 1.96 -18.47
N THR A 178 0.58 2.00 -19.49
CA THR A 178 1.41 3.16 -19.79
C THR A 178 0.55 4.38 -20.15
N SER A 179 -0.50 4.21 -20.96
CA SER A 179 -1.43 5.27 -21.32
C SER A 179 -2.19 5.82 -20.09
N ARG A 180 -2.58 4.94 -19.16
CA ARG A 180 -3.25 5.31 -17.91
C ARG A 180 -2.32 6.07 -16.98
N ILE A 181 -1.06 5.63 -16.84
CA ILE A 181 -0.04 6.34 -16.06
C ILE A 181 0.27 7.71 -16.68
N ALA A 182 0.36 7.80 -18.01
CA ALA A 182 0.58 9.07 -18.71
C ALA A 182 -0.58 10.06 -18.48
N LYS A 183 -1.83 9.59 -18.60
CA LYS A 183 -3.02 10.37 -18.27
C LYS A 183 -3.03 10.81 -16.81
N ALA A 184 -2.70 9.91 -15.89
CA ALA A 184 -2.57 10.22 -14.48
C ALA A 184 -1.53 11.33 -14.21
N LYS A 185 -0.41 11.35 -14.93
CA LYS A 185 0.60 12.43 -14.86
C LYS A 185 0.06 13.78 -15.36
N GLN A 186 -0.75 13.78 -16.42
CA GLN A 186 -1.37 15.00 -16.98
C GLN A 186 -2.46 15.57 -16.06
N GLU A 187 -3.15 14.71 -15.32
CA GLU A 187 -4.23 15.09 -14.39
C GLU A 187 -3.73 15.45 -12.99
N VAL A 188 -2.41 15.47 -12.75
CA VAL A 188 -1.86 15.92 -11.47
C VAL A 188 -2.14 17.42 -11.31
N PRO A 189 -2.86 17.87 -10.26
CA PRO A 189 -3.17 19.27 -10.08
C PRO A 189 -1.91 20.10 -9.79
N GLU A 190 -1.65 21.16 -10.58
CA GLU A 190 -0.51 22.07 -10.37
C GLU A 190 -0.55 22.76 -9.00
N SER A 191 -1.74 23.00 -8.44
CA SER A 191 -1.96 23.76 -7.20
C SER A 191 -1.89 22.93 -5.90
N SER A 192 -1.45 21.68 -5.98
CA SER A 192 -1.63 20.70 -4.91
C SER A 192 -0.50 20.64 -3.89
N ASP A 193 0.41 21.60 -3.81
CA ASP A 193 1.68 21.38 -3.13
C ASP A 193 1.53 20.96 -1.66
N LYS A 194 0.60 21.58 -0.89
CA LYS A 194 0.33 21.17 0.50
C LYS A 194 -0.40 19.82 0.62
N LEU A 195 -1.48 19.60 -0.13
CA LEU A 195 -2.24 18.34 -0.08
C LEU A 195 -1.40 17.17 -0.59
N GLY A 196 -0.72 17.37 -1.71
CA GLY A 196 0.22 16.43 -2.30
C GLY A 196 1.35 16.12 -1.33
N GLN A 197 1.95 17.11 -0.65
CA GLN A 197 2.94 16.87 0.40
C GLN A 197 2.37 16.09 1.59
N ALA A 198 1.19 16.44 2.08
CA ALA A 198 0.53 15.73 3.18
C ALA A 198 0.23 14.27 2.80
N LEU A 199 -0.32 14.04 1.61
CA LEU A 199 -0.60 12.70 1.09
C LEU A 199 0.67 11.92 0.79
N ARG A 200 1.69 12.56 0.23
CA ARG A 200 3.02 11.96 0.06
C ARG A 200 3.59 11.54 1.39
N LYS A 201 3.45 12.34 2.45
CA LYS A 201 3.89 11.97 3.80
C LYS A 201 3.08 10.80 4.34
N LEU A 202 1.74 10.86 4.27
CA LEU A 202 0.85 9.77 4.68
C LEU A 202 1.13 8.46 3.93
N ASN A 203 1.44 8.56 2.63
CA ASN A 203 1.74 7.44 1.77
C ASN A 203 3.21 7.01 1.85
N ALA A 204 4.15 7.84 2.31
CA ALA A 204 5.58 7.53 2.39
C ALA A 204 5.85 6.26 3.20
N SER A 205 5.04 6.04 4.25
CA SER A 205 5.06 4.83 5.07
C SER A 205 4.52 3.57 4.36
N SER A 206 3.87 3.75 3.20
CA SER A 206 3.22 2.71 2.38
C SER A 206 3.90 2.57 1.00
N ARG A 207 4.94 3.36 0.71
CA ARG A 207 5.55 3.36 -0.63
C ARG A 207 6.22 2.01 -0.89
N PHE A 208 5.65 1.30 -1.85
CA PHE A 208 6.26 0.31 -2.73
C PHE A 208 6.88 -0.93 -2.04
N ALA A 209 6.24 -1.48 -1.02
CA ALA A 209 6.34 -2.93 -0.87
C ALA A 209 5.71 -3.55 -2.14
N PRO A 210 6.42 -4.36 -2.95
CA PRO A 210 5.78 -5.10 -4.02
C PRO A 210 4.68 -5.99 -3.41
N PHE A 211 3.46 -5.48 -3.50
CA PHE A 211 2.26 -6.11 -3.00
C PHE A 211 2.08 -7.44 -3.71
N GLY A 212 1.56 -8.42 -2.98
CA GLY A 212 1.21 -9.71 -3.55
C GLY A 212 1.82 -10.88 -2.82
N ASN A 213 1.65 -12.04 -3.46
CA ASN A 213 2.07 -13.32 -2.93
C ASN A 213 3.46 -13.63 -3.46
N TRP A 214 4.36 -14.02 -2.56
CA TRP A 214 5.74 -14.36 -2.83
C TRP A 214 5.94 -15.82 -2.49
N GLN A 215 6.56 -16.57 -3.39
CA GLN A 215 7.14 -17.87 -3.05
C GLN A 215 8.56 -17.60 -2.61
N SER A 216 8.87 -17.86 -1.34
CA SER A 216 10.17 -17.55 -0.76
C SER A 216 10.79 -18.77 -0.10
N THR A 217 12.11 -18.75 0.03
CA THR A 217 12.88 -19.73 0.78
C THR A 217 13.84 -18.98 1.69
N TYR A 218 13.91 -19.38 2.96
CA TYR A 218 14.93 -18.88 3.89
C TYR A 218 15.66 -20.04 4.55
N ILE A 219 16.85 -19.77 5.06
CA ILE A 219 17.62 -20.74 5.86
C ILE A 219 17.27 -20.53 7.33
N ASP A 220 16.72 -21.53 8.01
CA ASP A 220 16.39 -21.48 9.44
C ASP A 220 17.66 -21.45 10.32
N PRO A 221 17.58 -21.21 11.64
CA PRO A 221 18.76 -21.19 12.52
C PRO A 221 19.58 -22.49 12.53
N ASN A 222 18.98 -23.62 12.15
CA ASN A 222 19.62 -24.93 12.12
C ASN A 222 20.24 -25.21 10.74
N GLY A 223 20.14 -24.30 9.78
CA GLY A 223 20.65 -24.46 8.42
C GLY A 223 19.68 -25.12 7.44
N ASN A 224 18.43 -25.38 7.83
CA ASN A 224 17.44 -26.00 6.95
C ASN A 224 16.82 -24.98 6.00
N TYR A 225 16.56 -25.40 4.77
CA TYR A 225 15.79 -24.61 3.81
C TYR A 225 14.30 -24.71 4.13
N VAL A 226 13.67 -23.57 4.37
CA VAL A 226 12.25 -23.47 4.65
C VAL A 226 11.56 -22.67 3.56
N ASN A 227 10.62 -23.32 2.86
CA ASN A 227 9.75 -22.65 1.90
C ASN A 227 8.64 -21.93 2.66
N ALA A 228 8.45 -20.64 2.38
CA ALA A 228 7.40 -19.84 2.95
C ALA A 228 6.70 -19.05 1.84
N ALA A 229 5.39 -19.21 1.75
CA ALA A 229 4.57 -18.29 0.98
C ALA A 229 4.45 -16.98 1.79
N VAL A 230 4.72 -15.83 1.20
CA VAL A 230 4.62 -14.53 1.88
C VAL A 230 3.63 -13.65 1.18
N THR A 231 2.67 -13.09 1.92
CA THR A 231 1.74 -12.09 1.40
C THR A 231 2.11 -10.74 2.00
N LEU A 232 2.50 -9.79 1.15
CA LEU A 232 2.76 -8.41 1.57
C LEU A 232 1.53 -7.52 1.33
N ASN A 233 1.19 -6.73 2.34
CA ASN A 233 0.09 -5.77 2.35
C ASN A 233 0.54 -4.45 3.01
N GLY A 234 1.29 -3.66 2.25
CA GLY A 234 1.82 -2.36 2.68
C GLY A 234 2.89 -2.52 3.74
N ALA A 235 2.70 -1.88 4.90
CA ALA A 235 3.63 -1.93 6.03
C ALA A 235 3.57 -3.24 6.86
N SER A 236 2.81 -4.23 6.40
CA SER A 236 2.61 -5.51 7.07
C SER A 236 2.47 -6.67 6.09
N GLY A 237 2.55 -7.89 6.58
CA GLY A 237 2.37 -9.11 5.79
C GLY A 237 2.26 -10.34 6.67
N ALA A 238 2.07 -11.49 6.03
CA ALA A 238 2.08 -12.79 6.68
C ALA A 238 2.95 -13.74 5.88
N TYR A 239 3.62 -14.67 6.55
CA TYR A 239 4.31 -15.77 5.89
C TYR A 239 3.79 -17.10 6.43
N TYR A 240 3.59 -18.05 5.52
CA TYR A 240 2.95 -19.33 5.78
C TYR A 240 4.01 -20.42 5.62
N LEU A 241 4.23 -21.18 6.68
CA LEU A 241 5.19 -22.28 6.70
C LEU A 241 4.52 -23.59 6.28
N PRO A 242 5.29 -24.61 5.84
CA PRO A 242 4.74 -25.87 5.35
C PRO A 242 4.00 -26.68 6.42
N ASP A 243 4.33 -26.45 7.70
CA ASP A 243 3.67 -27.06 8.85
C ASP A 243 2.32 -26.40 9.20
N GLY A 244 1.87 -25.40 8.41
CA GLY A 244 0.64 -24.65 8.62
C GLY A 244 0.77 -23.50 9.62
N SER A 245 1.94 -23.31 10.24
CA SER A 245 2.16 -22.17 11.11
C SER A 245 2.23 -20.87 10.30
N VAL A 246 1.75 -19.78 10.92
CA VAL A 246 1.67 -18.47 10.28
C VAL A 246 2.48 -17.48 11.09
N GLY A 247 3.49 -16.90 10.45
CA GLY A 247 4.25 -15.78 10.98
C GLY A 247 3.74 -14.46 10.43
N GLN A 248 4.05 -13.38 11.14
CA GLN A 248 3.69 -12.01 10.77
C GLN A 248 4.93 -11.23 10.35
N LEU A 249 4.76 -10.37 9.35
CA LEU A 249 5.69 -9.32 8.98
C LEU A 249 5.05 -7.97 9.30
N PHE A 250 5.81 -7.06 9.89
CA PHE A 250 5.28 -5.77 10.32
C PHE A 250 6.37 -4.69 10.34
N ASN A 251 5.96 -3.43 10.43
CA ASN A 251 6.84 -2.27 10.30
C ASN A 251 7.71 -2.36 9.04
N ILE A 252 7.10 -2.83 7.95
CA ILE A 252 7.76 -2.97 6.66
C ILE A 252 7.93 -1.58 6.07
N SER A 253 9.16 -1.25 5.75
CA SER A 253 9.59 0.01 5.17
C SER A 253 10.45 -0.25 3.95
N GLN A 254 10.51 0.73 3.07
CA GLN A 254 11.40 0.72 1.93
C GLN A 254 12.70 1.46 2.17
N GLY A 255 13.72 1.03 1.44
CA GLY A 255 15.01 1.71 1.33
C GLY A 255 16.11 1.01 2.11
N PHE A 256 16.97 1.83 2.71
CA PHE A 256 18.12 1.35 3.46
C PHE A 256 17.69 0.94 4.88
N PRO A 257 18.00 -0.28 5.33
CA PRO A 257 17.78 -0.64 6.72
C PRO A 257 18.69 0.22 7.61
N PRO A 258 18.32 0.44 8.89
CA PRO A 258 19.21 1.07 9.87
C PRO A 258 20.54 0.31 9.90
N ALA A 259 21.66 1.04 9.88
CA ALA A 259 23.01 0.52 9.62
C ALA A 259 23.27 -0.85 10.27
N ASN A 260 23.35 -1.91 9.44
CA ASN A 260 23.77 -3.24 9.86
C ASN A 260 25.03 -3.64 9.08
N PRO A 261 26.20 -3.72 9.73
CA PRO A 261 27.44 -4.10 9.05
C PRO A 261 27.32 -5.53 8.51
N GLY A 262 27.35 -5.68 7.18
CA GLY A 262 27.38 -6.99 6.50
C GLY A 262 26.12 -7.36 5.70
N VAL A 263 25.06 -6.55 5.71
CA VAL A 263 23.91 -6.75 4.81
C VAL A 263 24.15 -5.95 3.52
N PRO A 264 24.18 -6.59 2.33
CA PRO A 264 24.24 -5.85 1.06
C PRO A 264 23.01 -4.95 0.96
N VAL A 265 23.21 -3.63 0.99
CA VAL A 265 22.10 -2.68 0.95
C VAL A 265 21.85 -2.18 -0.46
N SER A 266 20.58 -2.18 -0.85
CA SER A 266 20.00 -1.63 -2.07
C SER A 266 18.99 -0.56 -1.69
N SER A 267 18.96 0.54 -2.45
CA SER A 267 17.95 1.60 -2.31
C SER A 267 16.53 1.12 -2.60
N ASN A 268 16.39 -0.05 -3.26
CA ASN A 268 15.12 -0.69 -3.56
C ASN A 268 14.82 -1.86 -2.61
N GLY A 269 15.41 -1.87 -1.40
CA GLY A 269 15.16 -2.93 -0.43
C GLY A 269 13.85 -2.75 0.35
N LEU A 270 13.29 -3.87 0.82
CA LEU A 270 12.32 -3.89 1.91
C LEU A 270 12.99 -4.29 3.21
N TYR A 271 12.57 -3.71 4.31
CA TYR A 271 13.04 -4.13 5.61
C TYR A 271 11.92 -4.00 6.63
N GLY A 272 11.90 -4.86 7.62
CA GLY A 272 10.90 -4.79 8.68
C GLY A 272 11.18 -5.79 9.77
N ARG A 273 10.13 -6.12 10.52
CA ARG A 273 10.18 -7.13 11.57
C ARG A 273 9.39 -8.35 11.18
N TRP A 274 9.83 -9.50 11.67
CA TRP A 274 9.09 -10.75 11.58
C TRP A 274 8.76 -11.23 12.99
N GLN A 275 7.65 -11.96 13.15
CA GLN A 275 7.27 -12.62 14.39
C GLN A 275 6.64 -14.00 14.11
N LEU A 276 7.00 -15.01 14.88
CA LEU A 276 6.44 -16.37 14.84
C LEU A 276 6.55 -17.02 16.22
N GLY A 277 5.45 -17.59 16.72
CA GLY A 277 5.46 -18.34 17.99
C GLY A 277 5.99 -17.56 19.20
N GLY A 278 5.78 -16.24 19.25
CA GLY A 278 6.28 -15.36 20.31
C GLY A 278 7.74 -14.92 20.14
N THR A 279 8.45 -15.47 19.16
CA THR A 279 9.79 -15.01 18.77
C THR A 279 9.68 -13.92 17.72
N GLN A 280 10.57 -12.93 17.76
CA GLN A 280 10.61 -11.83 16.80
C GLN A 280 12.04 -11.51 16.35
N GLY A 281 12.12 -10.85 15.21
CA GLY A 281 13.38 -10.40 14.66
C GLY A 281 13.22 -9.38 13.55
N TRP A 282 14.28 -9.23 12.76
CA TRP A 282 14.35 -8.30 11.64
C TRP A 282 14.54 -9.07 10.32
N PHE A 283 14.10 -8.46 9.22
CA PHE A 283 14.40 -8.95 7.88
C PHE A 283 14.77 -7.79 6.95
N TYR A 284 15.53 -8.09 5.92
CA TYR A 284 15.89 -7.21 4.82
C TYR A 284 15.82 -7.98 3.51
N TRP A 285 15.10 -7.47 2.52
CA TRP A 285 14.99 -8.02 1.16
C TRP A 285 15.49 -6.97 0.17
N ALA A 286 16.67 -7.14 -0.40
CA ALA A 286 17.08 -6.41 -1.60
C ALA A 286 16.30 -6.94 -2.81
N MET A 287 15.52 -6.07 -3.45
CA MET A 287 14.87 -6.39 -4.71
C MET A 287 15.94 -6.50 -5.80
N THR A 288 16.16 -7.71 -6.31
CA THR A 288 17.17 -8.00 -7.36
C THR A 288 16.56 -8.04 -8.77
N GLY A 289 15.24 -7.86 -8.87
CA GLY A 289 14.47 -7.75 -10.10
C GLY A 289 13.01 -7.41 -9.80
N PRO A 290 12.16 -7.27 -10.83
CA PRO A 290 10.74 -6.91 -10.63
C PRO A 290 9.98 -7.94 -9.80
N ASN A 291 10.34 -9.22 -9.96
CA ASN A 291 9.66 -10.36 -9.33
C ASN A 291 10.61 -11.20 -8.49
N ARG A 292 11.75 -10.65 -8.05
CA ARG A 292 12.78 -11.40 -7.30
C ARG A 292 13.38 -10.54 -6.20
N PHE A 293 13.62 -11.16 -5.05
CA PHE A 293 14.42 -10.57 -3.99
C PHE A 293 15.46 -11.55 -3.45
N GLN A 294 16.52 -10.98 -2.89
CA GLN A 294 17.49 -11.65 -2.06
C GLN A 294 17.74 -10.81 -0.83
N GLY A 295 18.01 -11.44 0.30
CA GLY A 295 17.89 -10.79 1.57
C GLY A 295 18.48 -11.58 2.71
N SER A 296 18.31 -11.02 3.89
CA SER A 296 18.78 -11.56 5.15
C SER A 296 17.72 -11.40 6.22
N TRP A 297 17.81 -12.21 7.26
CA TRP A 297 17.00 -12.06 8.45
C TRP A 297 17.82 -12.38 9.69
N GLY A 298 17.35 -11.92 10.84
CA GLY A 298 17.95 -12.23 12.12
C GLY A 298 17.00 -12.04 13.29
N PHE A 299 17.43 -12.41 14.48
CA PHE A 299 16.68 -12.21 15.73
C PHE A 299 16.94 -10.82 16.32
N GLY A 300 16.01 -10.35 17.16
CA GLY A 300 16.18 -9.09 17.90
C GLY A 300 16.01 -7.84 17.02
N ASN A 301 16.78 -6.80 17.31
CA ASN A 301 16.69 -5.50 16.62
C ASN A 301 17.59 -5.46 15.38
N PHE A 302 17.29 -4.57 14.42
CA PHE A 302 18.22 -4.22 13.35
C PHE A 302 19.59 -3.82 13.92
N GLY A 303 20.67 -4.32 13.31
CA GLY A 303 22.04 -4.19 13.84
C GLY A 303 22.50 -5.40 14.67
N SER A 304 21.58 -6.31 15.02
CA SER A 304 21.97 -7.63 15.52
C SER A 304 22.60 -8.46 14.39
N PRO A 305 23.50 -9.41 14.71
CA PRO A 305 24.17 -10.23 13.70
C PRO A 305 23.16 -10.87 12.75
N MET A 306 23.51 -10.88 11.46
CA MET A 306 22.78 -11.65 10.46
C MET A 306 22.75 -13.11 10.87
N VAL A 307 21.54 -13.69 10.90
CA VAL A 307 21.39 -15.12 11.17
C VAL A 307 21.54 -15.86 9.85
N ASN A 308 20.72 -15.52 8.85
CA ASN A 308 20.66 -16.29 7.63
C ASN A 308 20.11 -15.52 6.42
N ARG A 309 20.16 -16.18 5.26
CA ARG A 309 19.70 -15.65 3.97
C ARG A 309 18.22 -15.96 3.74
N TRP A 310 17.57 -15.07 2.98
CA TRP A 310 16.19 -15.19 2.51
C TRP A 310 16.13 -14.76 1.06
N TRP A 311 15.50 -15.53 0.18
CA TRP A 311 15.24 -15.12 -1.20
C TRP A 311 13.83 -15.53 -1.60
N GLY A 312 13.31 -14.94 -2.66
CA GLY A 312 11.99 -15.29 -3.13
C GLY A 312 11.66 -14.69 -4.49
N THR A 313 10.56 -15.17 -5.04
CA THR A 313 9.99 -14.73 -6.30
C THR A 313 8.52 -14.41 -6.15
N LEU A 314 8.01 -13.42 -6.88
CA LEU A 314 6.60 -13.07 -6.86
C LEU A 314 5.81 -14.22 -7.53
N SER A 315 4.89 -14.83 -6.79
CA SER A 315 3.99 -15.89 -7.26
C SER A 315 3.11 -15.35 -8.38
N GLY A 316 3.18 -15.95 -9.57
CA GLY A 316 2.42 -15.53 -10.76
C GLY A 316 3.22 -14.78 -11.82
N GLY A 317 4.48 -14.40 -11.54
CA GLY A 317 5.43 -14.01 -12.59
C GLY A 317 5.89 -15.27 -13.32
N GLY A 318 5.49 -15.43 -14.58
CA GLY A 318 5.76 -16.60 -15.44
C GLY A 318 7.24 -16.81 -15.81
N GLY A 319 8.16 -16.66 -14.87
CA GLY A 319 9.55 -17.05 -15.02
C GLY A 319 9.71 -18.53 -14.74
N GLY A 320 9.62 -19.34 -15.79
CA GLY A 320 9.96 -20.76 -15.77
C GLY A 320 11.27 -21.03 -15.02
N GLY A 321 11.15 -21.67 -13.88
CA GLY A 321 12.24 -22.02 -12.98
C GLY A 321 11.67 -22.88 -11.86
N GLY A 322 11.31 -24.12 -12.20
CA GLY A 322 10.89 -25.12 -11.22
C GLY A 322 11.96 -25.31 -10.15
N GLY A 323 11.65 -24.88 -8.93
CA GLY A 323 12.21 -25.45 -7.71
C GLY A 323 11.33 -26.63 -7.29
N PRO A 324 11.90 -27.66 -6.63
CA PRO A 324 11.27 -28.97 -6.50
C PRO A 324 9.96 -28.88 -5.73
N VAL A 325 8.89 -29.40 -6.34
CA VAL A 325 7.70 -29.83 -5.60
C VAL A 325 8.19 -30.94 -4.64
N PRO A 326 8.02 -30.81 -3.31
CA PRO A 326 8.28 -31.92 -2.42
C PRO A 326 7.27 -33.03 -2.77
N VAL A 327 7.76 -34.10 -3.39
CA VAL A 327 6.99 -35.34 -3.46
C VAL A 327 6.92 -35.86 -2.02
N PRO A 328 5.73 -36.14 -1.46
CA PRO A 328 5.64 -36.81 -0.18
C PRO A 328 6.32 -38.18 -0.30
N VAL A 329 7.42 -38.37 0.43
CA VAL A 329 8.03 -39.70 0.56
C VAL A 329 7.10 -40.53 1.45
N PRO A 330 6.65 -41.72 1.04
CA PRO A 330 5.92 -42.61 1.93
C PRO A 330 6.80 -42.96 3.12
N VAL A 331 6.34 -42.63 4.32
CA VAL A 331 7.01 -43.02 5.56
C VAL A 331 6.84 -44.54 5.70
N PRO A 332 7.92 -45.34 5.83
CA PRO A 332 7.76 -46.75 6.14
C PRO A 332 7.20 -46.89 7.56
N PHE A 333 6.13 -47.68 7.68
CA PHE A 333 5.55 -48.06 8.97
C PHE A 333 6.61 -48.79 9.82
N PRO A 334 6.79 -48.42 11.10
CA PRO A 334 7.55 -49.25 12.02
C PRO A 334 6.74 -50.50 12.38
N GLY A 335 7.34 -51.67 12.14
CA GLY A 335 6.95 -52.94 12.76
C GLY A 335 7.61 -53.12 14.11
#